data_AF-A0A257WV71-F1
#
_entry.id   AF-A0A257WV71-F1
#
_cell.length_a   1.000
_cell.length_b   1.000
_cell.length_c   1.000
_cell.angle_alpha   90.00
_cell.angle_beta   90.00
_cell.angle_gamma   90.00
#
_symmetry.space_group_name_H-M   'P 1'
#
loop_
_entity.id
_entity.type
_entity.pdbx_description
1 polymer ?
#
loop_
_entity_poly.entity_id
_entity_poly.type
_entity_poly.pdbx_seq_one_letter_code
_entity_poly.pdbx_strand_id
1 'polypeptide(L)'
;MALRSWILALTTVLLLGCESPGASAPSSPPPMTRAPVAEGSMCGGIAGFQCAEGLSCQMQAEQCRVIADASGICRKRPTMCTREYRPVCGCDGKTYGNACTAAAKGVSVAAPGECKP
;
A
#
# COMPACT_ATOMS: atom_id res chain seq x y z
N MET A 1 10.51 -9.07 59.98
CA MET A 1 9.38 -9.57 59.18
C MET A 1 8.85 -8.41 58.30
N ALA A 2 9.66 -7.92 57.35
CA ALA A 2 9.30 -6.76 56.52
C ALA A 2 10.08 -6.73 55.18
N LEU A 3 10.40 -7.90 54.62
CA LEU A 3 11.18 -8.01 53.37
C LEU A 3 10.57 -9.02 52.41
N ARG A 4 9.23 -9.14 52.40
CA ARG A 4 8.49 -10.01 51.49
C ARG A 4 7.33 -9.32 50.75
N SER A 5 6.94 -8.11 51.16
CA SER A 5 5.81 -7.40 50.52
C SER A 5 6.17 -6.57 49.29
N TRP A 6 7.45 -6.38 48.98
CA TRP A 6 7.87 -5.55 47.83
C TRP A 6 8.01 -6.32 46.51
N ILE A 7 7.98 -7.66 46.55
CA ILE A 7 8.10 -8.50 45.34
C ILE A 7 6.73 -8.67 44.64
N LEU A 8 5.63 -8.54 45.38
CA LEU A 8 4.26 -8.71 44.85
C LEU A 8 3.73 -7.47 44.10
N ALA A 9 4.40 -6.32 44.22
CA ALA A 9 3.97 -5.08 43.55
C ALA A 9 4.52 -4.93 42.12
N LEU A 10 5.54 -5.71 41.73
CA LEU A 10 6.23 -5.56 40.44
C LEU A 10 5.72 -6.52 39.36
N THR A 11 5.01 -7.59 39.72
CA THR A 11 4.51 -8.59 38.75
C THR A 11 3.13 -8.26 38.19
N THR A 12 2.33 -7.43 38.85
CA THR A 12 0.96 -7.09 38.42
C THR A 12 0.88 -5.98 37.38
N VAL A 13 1.93 -5.16 37.22
CA VAL A 13 1.95 -4.07 36.23
C VAL A 13 2.24 -4.59 34.80
N LEU A 14 2.77 -5.80 34.66
CA LEU A 14 3.18 -6.36 33.36
C LEU A 14 2.04 -7.03 32.56
N LEU A 15 0.82 -7.11 33.10
CA LEU A 15 -0.34 -7.78 32.47
C LEU A 15 -1.37 -6.83 31.85
N LEU A 16 -1.10 -5.52 31.80
CA LEU A 16 -2.01 -4.50 31.24
C LEU A 16 -1.58 -3.94 29.87
N GLY A 17 -0.95 -4.76 29.03
CA GLY A 17 -1.04 -4.59 27.57
C GLY A 17 -2.17 -5.49 27.07
N CYS A 18 -3.13 -5.09 26.24
CA CYS A 18 -3.15 -4.05 25.22
C CYS A 18 -4.64 -3.75 24.92
N GLU A 19 -5.21 -2.64 25.40
CA GLU A 19 -6.59 -2.27 25.05
C GLU A 19 -6.53 -1.38 23.79
N SER A 20 -6.77 -2.00 22.64
CA SER A 20 -6.91 -1.28 21.37
C SER A 20 -8.33 -0.75 21.26
N PRO A 21 -8.57 0.55 20.99
CA PRO A 21 -9.93 1.03 20.74
C PRO A 21 -10.48 0.34 19.49
N GLY A 22 -11.62 -0.32 19.66
CA GLY A 22 -12.28 -1.13 18.66
C GLY A 22 -12.56 -0.36 17.37
N ALA A 23 -12.01 -0.86 16.27
CA ALA A 23 -12.49 -0.53 14.94
C ALA A 23 -13.87 -1.18 14.76
N SER A 24 -14.91 -0.36 14.67
CA SER A 24 -16.26 -0.80 14.30
C SER A 24 -16.24 -1.44 12.91
N ALA A 25 -16.43 -2.76 12.86
CA ALA A 25 -16.56 -3.49 11.60
C ALA A 25 -17.91 -3.17 10.93
N PRO A 26 -17.97 -3.01 9.59
CA PRO A 26 -19.22 -2.80 8.87
C PRO A 26 -20.13 -4.05 8.92
N SER A 27 -21.44 -3.82 8.92
CA SER A 27 -22.52 -4.79 9.14
C SER A 27 -22.94 -5.60 7.89
N SER A 28 -22.10 -5.64 6.85
CA SER A 28 -22.40 -6.37 5.61
C SER A 28 -21.51 -7.61 5.51
N PRO A 29 -22.03 -8.77 5.08
CA PRO A 29 -21.18 -9.93 4.83
C PRO A 29 -20.13 -9.53 3.78
N PRO A 30 -18.83 -9.78 4.02
CA PRO A 30 -17.82 -9.40 3.05
C PRO A 30 -18.11 -10.15 1.75
N PRO A 31 -18.06 -9.47 0.58
CA PRO A 31 -18.02 -10.18 -0.69
C PRO A 31 -16.93 -11.26 -0.65
N MET A 32 -17.02 -12.31 -1.47
CA MET A 32 -15.96 -13.35 -1.60
C MET A 32 -14.63 -12.79 -2.15
N THR A 33 -14.41 -11.49 -2.06
CA THR A 33 -13.17 -10.79 -2.31
C THR A 33 -12.43 -10.63 -0.99
N ARG A 34 -11.17 -11.06 -0.96
CA ARG A 34 -10.25 -10.81 0.16
C ARG A 34 -10.31 -9.34 0.57
N ALA A 35 -10.18 -9.08 1.87
CA ALA A 35 -10.09 -7.71 2.38
C ALA A 35 -8.94 -6.95 1.68
N PRO A 36 -9.13 -5.67 1.33
CA PRO A 36 -8.07 -4.86 0.74
C PRO A 36 -6.85 -4.77 1.67
N VAL A 37 -5.65 -4.81 1.09
CA VAL A 37 -4.39 -4.76 1.84
C VAL A 37 -3.96 -3.32 2.14
N ALA A 38 -3.31 -3.14 3.29
CA ALA A 38 -2.88 -1.83 3.79
C ALA A 38 -1.71 -1.21 3.01
N GLU A 39 -1.39 0.05 3.31
CA GLU A 39 -0.20 0.73 2.77
C GLU A 39 1.09 -0.02 3.14
N GLY A 40 2.00 -0.18 2.19
CA GLY A 40 3.22 -0.95 2.34
C GLY A 40 3.08 -2.45 2.09
N SER A 41 1.86 -2.97 1.99
CA SER A 41 1.61 -4.39 1.67
C SER A 41 1.72 -4.68 0.17
N MET A 42 1.89 -5.97 -0.16
CA MET A 42 1.91 -6.44 -1.54
C MET A 42 0.53 -6.32 -2.21
N CYS A 43 0.51 -6.02 -3.50
CA CYS A 43 -0.68 -5.95 -4.34
C CYS A 43 -0.45 -6.57 -5.71
N GLY A 44 -1.53 -6.85 -6.44
CA GLY A 44 -1.48 -7.56 -7.71
C GLY A 44 -1.07 -9.02 -7.51
N GLY A 45 -0.20 -9.52 -8.40
CA GLY A 45 0.21 -10.91 -8.45
C GLY A 45 -0.91 -11.86 -8.89
N ILE A 46 -0.59 -13.16 -8.98
CA ILE A 46 -1.56 -14.22 -9.33
C ILE A 46 -2.75 -14.27 -8.35
N ALA A 47 -2.52 -13.80 -7.12
CA ALA A 47 -3.50 -13.73 -6.05
C ALA A 47 -4.43 -12.51 -6.14
N GLY A 48 -4.13 -11.53 -7.00
CA GLY A 48 -4.95 -10.33 -7.24
C GLY A 48 -5.20 -9.50 -5.99
N PHE A 49 -4.19 -9.29 -5.14
CA PHE A 49 -4.37 -8.51 -3.90
C PHE A 49 -4.65 -7.04 -4.22
N GLN A 50 -5.79 -6.54 -3.75
CA GLN A 50 -6.21 -5.16 -4.00
C GLN A 50 -5.79 -4.24 -2.86
N CYS A 51 -5.38 -3.01 -3.18
CA CYS A 51 -5.05 -2.00 -2.17
C CYS A 51 -6.30 -1.40 -1.53
N ALA A 52 -6.21 -1.01 -0.27
CA ALA A 52 -7.23 -0.24 0.43
C ALA A 52 -7.51 1.13 -0.24
N GLU A 53 -8.62 1.75 0.16
CA GLU A 53 -9.06 3.02 -0.42
C GLU A 53 -7.98 4.13 -0.33
N GLY A 54 -7.85 4.90 -1.40
CA GLY A 54 -6.86 5.99 -1.50
C GLY A 54 -5.44 5.53 -1.87
N LEU A 55 -5.18 4.23 -1.92
CA LEU A 55 -3.89 3.66 -2.32
C LEU A 55 -3.92 3.20 -3.78
N SER A 56 -2.75 3.20 -4.41
CA SER A 56 -2.53 2.62 -5.74
C SER A 56 -1.49 1.51 -5.65
N CYS A 57 -1.68 0.46 -6.45
CA CYS A 57 -0.67 -0.59 -6.57
C CYS A 57 0.50 -0.07 -7.44
N GLN A 58 1.62 0.23 -6.79
CA GLN A 58 2.84 0.63 -7.49
C GLN A 58 3.67 -0.60 -7.82
N MET A 59 3.58 -1.05 -9.07
CA MET A 59 4.40 -2.13 -9.63
C MET A 59 5.80 -1.60 -9.94
N GLN A 60 6.80 -2.49 -10.00
CA GLN A 60 8.12 -2.07 -10.46
C GLN A 60 8.08 -1.76 -11.96
N ALA A 61 8.96 -0.86 -12.39
CA ALA A 61 9.05 -0.45 -13.79
C ALA A 61 9.23 -1.68 -14.71
N GLU A 62 8.67 -1.60 -15.90
CA GLU A 62 8.65 -2.63 -16.97
C GLU A 62 7.78 -3.85 -16.69
N GLN A 63 7.32 -4.11 -15.46
CA GLN A 63 6.62 -5.36 -15.15
C GLN A 63 5.16 -5.39 -15.63
N CYS A 64 4.47 -4.28 -15.54
CA CYS A 64 3.01 -4.20 -15.73
C CYS A 64 2.50 -4.48 -17.16
N ARG A 65 3.40 -4.62 -18.14
CA ARG A 65 3.04 -4.94 -19.54
C ARG A 65 3.66 -6.22 -20.07
N VAL A 66 4.62 -6.79 -19.33
CA VAL A 66 5.36 -7.97 -19.76
C VAL A 66 5.07 -9.18 -18.86
N ILE A 67 4.52 -8.95 -17.66
CA ILE A 67 4.18 -9.99 -16.69
C ILE A 67 2.70 -9.87 -16.34
N ALA A 68 1.90 -10.88 -16.68
CA ALA A 68 0.46 -10.90 -16.38
C ALA A 68 0.19 -10.83 -14.87
N ASP A 69 1.02 -11.51 -14.08
CA ASP A 69 0.94 -11.56 -12.62
C ASP A 69 1.93 -10.60 -11.95
N ALA A 70 2.16 -9.43 -12.56
CA ALA A 70 3.00 -8.41 -11.95
C ALA A 70 2.47 -8.05 -10.55
N SER A 71 3.39 -7.91 -9.60
CA SER A 71 3.08 -7.51 -8.23
C SER A 71 3.72 -6.16 -7.91
N GLY A 72 3.18 -5.50 -6.90
CA GLY A 72 3.64 -4.20 -6.46
C GLY A 72 3.46 -4.00 -4.98
N ILE A 73 3.62 -2.75 -4.54
CA ILE A 73 3.36 -2.33 -3.18
C ILE A 73 2.26 -1.27 -3.18
N CYS A 74 1.33 -1.38 -2.25
CA CYS A 74 0.31 -0.36 -2.03
C CYS A 74 0.95 0.91 -1.48
N ARG A 75 0.82 2.01 -2.22
CA ARG A 75 1.34 3.32 -1.83
C ARG A 75 0.26 4.37 -2.01
N LYS A 76 0.28 5.41 -1.16
CA LYS A 76 -0.53 6.60 -1.39
C LYS A 76 -0.16 7.27 -2.70
N ARG A 77 -1.18 7.82 -3.36
CA ARG A 77 -0.98 8.64 -4.55
C ARG A 77 -0.44 10.02 -4.13
N PRO A 78 0.63 10.53 -4.76
CA PRO A 78 1.10 11.88 -4.51
C PRO A 78 0.03 12.88 -4.95
N THR A 79 -0.22 13.90 -4.12
CA THR A 79 -1.18 14.99 -4.42
C THR A 79 -0.50 16.18 -5.09
N MET A 80 0.82 16.32 -4.91
CA MET A 80 1.63 17.38 -5.47
C MET A 80 2.83 16.79 -6.21
N CYS A 81 3.08 17.29 -7.42
CA CYS A 81 4.21 16.90 -8.26
C CYS A 81 4.93 18.14 -8.77
N THR A 82 6.24 18.01 -8.96
CA THR A 82 7.02 19.03 -9.67
C THR A 82 6.59 19.09 -11.14
N ARG A 83 6.86 20.23 -11.78
CA ARG A 83 6.60 20.45 -13.22
C ARG A 83 7.82 20.11 -14.09
N GLU A 84 8.78 19.38 -13.54
CA GLU A 84 9.95 18.91 -14.30
C GLU A 84 9.51 17.94 -15.40
N TYR A 85 10.02 18.15 -16.61
CA TYR A 85 9.77 17.25 -17.73
C TYR A 85 10.82 16.14 -17.79
N ARG A 86 10.45 14.97 -17.27
CA ARG A 86 11.21 13.71 -17.35
C ARG A 86 10.23 12.59 -17.72
N PRO A 87 9.85 12.50 -19.00
CA PRO A 87 8.68 11.73 -19.41
C PRO A 87 8.82 10.24 -19.09
N VAL A 88 7.68 9.62 -18.84
CA VAL A 88 7.55 8.18 -18.63
C VAL A 88 6.32 7.65 -19.36
N CYS A 89 6.41 6.41 -19.83
CA CYS A 89 5.28 5.69 -20.38
C CYS A 89 4.60 4.93 -19.24
N GLY A 90 3.34 5.25 -18.95
CA GLY A 90 2.55 4.56 -17.93
C GLY A 90 2.06 3.21 -18.43
N CYS A 91 1.73 2.28 -17.53
CA CYS A 91 1.19 0.96 -17.87
C CYS A 91 -0.08 1.03 -18.73
N ASP A 92 -0.84 2.11 -18.62
CA ASP A 92 -2.13 2.35 -19.27
C ASP A 92 -2.05 2.80 -20.74
N GLY A 93 -0.85 2.99 -21.29
CA GLY A 93 -0.68 3.41 -22.70
C GLY A 93 -0.24 4.85 -22.86
N LYS A 94 -0.21 5.63 -21.77
CA LYS A 94 -0.12 7.08 -21.87
C LYS A 94 1.23 7.60 -21.40
N THR A 95 1.71 8.63 -22.10
CA THR A 95 2.87 9.40 -21.68
C THR A 95 2.48 10.35 -20.56
N TYR A 96 3.27 10.35 -19.49
CA TYR A 96 3.18 11.29 -18.38
C TYR A 96 4.43 12.17 -18.34
N GLY A 97 4.28 13.44 -17.98
CA GLY A 97 5.40 14.40 -17.95
C GLY A 97 6.51 14.02 -16.97
N ASN A 98 6.16 13.30 -15.90
CA ASN A 98 7.11 12.62 -15.01
C ASN A 98 6.46 11.48 -14.20
N ALA A 99 7.29 10.65 -13.55
CA ALA A 99 6.84 9.53 -12.72
C ALA A 99 5.88 9.92 -11.60
N CYS A 100 6.05 11.11 -10.99
CA CYS A 100 5.12 11.58 -9.96
C CYS A 100 3.72 11.80 -10.55
N THR A 101 3.62 12.46 -11.72
CA THR A 101 2.32 12.70 -12.36
C THR A 101 1.61 11.41 -12.77
N ALA A 102 2.34 10.36 -13.16
CA ALA A 102 1.79 9.02 -13.39
C ALA A 102 1.24 8.42 -12.08
N ALA A 103 2.05 8.42 -11.01
CA ALA A 103 1.66 7.91 -9.71
C ALA A 103 0.46 8.67 -9.10
N ALA A 104 0.36 10.00 -9.31
CA ALA A 104 -0.78 10.81 -8.89
C ALA A 104 -2.09 10.36 -9.55
N LYS A 105 -2.01 9.84 -10.77
CA LYS A 105 -3.13 9.21 -11.49
C LYS A 105 -3.31 7.72 -11.15
N GLY A 106 -2.50 7.18 -10.24
CA GLY A 106 -2.54 5.76 -9.84
C GLY A 106 -1.96 4.82 -10.90
N VAL A 107 -1.13 5.34 -11.82
CA VAL A 107 -0.55 4.58 -12.91
C VAL A 107 0.91 4.29 -12.62
N SER A 108 1.29 3.01 -12.66
CA SER A 108 2.68 2.58 -12.55
C SER A 108 3.44 2.90 -13.84
N VAL A 109 4.75 3.08 -13.74
CA VAL A 109 5.60 3.32 -14.91
C VAL A 109 5.85 2.00 -15.63
N ALA A 110 5.54 1.94 -16.91
CA ALA A 110 5.99 0.86 -17.78
C ALA A 110 7.43 1.10 -18.19
N ALA A 111 7.75 2.26 -18.78
CA ALA A 111 9.10 2.53 -19.29
C ALA A 111 9.54 3.99 -19.11
N PRO A 112 10.85 4.27 -19.05
CA PRO A 112 11.37 5.63 -19.13
C PRO A 112 11.16 6.21 -20.53
N GLY A 113 10.99 7.53 -20.61
CA GLY A 113 10.67 8.23 -21.85
C GLY A 113 9.20 8.15 -22.22
N GLU A 114 8.83 8.76 -23.34
CA GLU A 114 7.45 8.74 -23.85
C GLU A 114 7.05 7.34 -24.33
N CYS A 115 5.74 7.06 -24.38
CA CYS A 115 5.26 5.83 -24.99
C CYS A 115 5.59 5.78 -26.49
N LYS A 116 6.07 4.62 -26.93
CA LYS A 116 6.27 4.33 -28.36
C LYS A 116 4.95 3.82 -28.94
N PRO A 117 4.60 4.23 -30.19
CA PRO A 117 3.45 3.70 -30.92
C PRO A 117 3.59 2.22 -31.25
#